data_AF-A0A3S4HSZ0-F1
#
_entry.id   AF-A0A3S4HSZ0-F1
#
_cell.length_a   1.000
_cell.length_b   1.000
_cell.length_c   1.000
_cell.angle_alpha   90.00
_cell.angle_beta   90.00
_cell.angle_gamma   90.00
#
_symmetry.space_group_name_H-M   'P 1'
#
loop_
_entity.id
_entity.type
_entity.pdbx_description
1 polymer ?
#
loop_
_entity_poly.entity_id
_entity_poly.type
_entity_poly.pdbx_seq_one_letter_code
_entity_poly.pdbx_strand_id
1 'polypeptide(L)'
;MDAHPQGRAVAALPPLTITRIGDAPPLPLPPSFRPLQGIRALDLTRIIAGPVAGRALAAHGADVLRITSPNLPTIATLDIDTGRGKRNAGWT
;
A
#
# COMPACT_ATOMS: atom_id res chain seq x y z
N MET A 1 8.78 -5.79 25.00
CA MET A 1 8.52 -6.17 23.59
C MET A 1 9.72 -6.92 23.02
N ASP A 2 10.94 -6.40 23.19
CA ASP A 2 12.16 -6.97 22.58
C ASP A 2 12.68 -8.25 23.24
N ALA A 3 12.30 -8.52 24.49
CA ALA A 3 12.68 -9.74 25.21
C ALA A 3 11.94 -11.01 24.73
N HIS A 4 10.82 -10.84 24.00
CA HIS A 4 10.03 -11.97 23.52
C HIS A 4 10.77 -12.70 22.37
N PRO A 5 10.67 -14.04 22.23
CA PRO A 5 11.42 -14.79 21.21
C PRO A 5 11.25 -14.24 19.79
N GLN A 6 10.05 -13.82 19.43
CA GLN A 6 9.68 -13.23 18.14
C GLN A 6 10.35 -11.86 17.94
N GLY A 7 10.45 -11.04 18.99
CA GLY A 7 11.15 -9.76 18.95
C GLY A 7 12.65 -9.95 18.72
N ARG A 8 13.26 -10.92 19.41
CA ARG A 8 14.67 -11.29 19.22
C ARG A 8 14.95 -11.83 17.82
N ALA A 9 14.03 -12.63 17.27
CA ALA A 9 14.18 -13.21 15.94
C ALA A 9 14.19 -12.15 14.83
N VAL A 10 13.33 -11.12 14.93
CA VAL A 10 13.26 -10.06 13.92
C VAL A 10 14.29 -8.95 14.12
N ALA A 11 14.89 -8.82 15.31
CA ALA A 11 15.84 -7.75 15.63
C ALA A 11 17.12 -7.77 14.76
N ALA A 12 17.52 -8.95 14.27
CA ALA A 12 18.68 -9.09 13.40
C ALA A 12 18.34 -8.94 11.90
N LEU A 13 17.05 -8.84 11.55
CA LEU A 13 16.62 -8.71 10.16
C LEU A 13 16.62 -7.23 9.73
N PRO A 14 16.94 -6.93 8.47
CA PRO A 14 16.79 -5.57 7.96
C PRO A 14 15.30 -5.17 8.01
N PRO A 15 14.98 -3.91 8.34
CA PRO A 15 13.60 -3.42 8.36
C PRO A 15 12.89 -3.53 7.00
N LEU A 16 13.66 -3.54 5.92
CA LEU A 16 13.19 -3.66 4.54
C LEU A 16 14.23 -4.41 3.70
N THR A 17 13.77 -5.37 2.91
CA THR A 17 14.55 -5.99 1.83
C THR A 17 13.94 -5.64 0.49
N ILE A 18 14.77 -5.26 -0.48
CA ILE A 18 14.34 -4.98 -1.85
C ILE A 18 15.00 -6.01 -2.76
N THR A 19 14.18 -6.76 -3.50
CA THR A 19 14.64 -7.73 -4.49
C THR A 19 14.35 -7.18 -5.88
N ARG A 20 15.37 -7.11 -6.75
CA ARG A 20 15.17 -6.75 -8.15
C ARG A 20 14.43 -7.89 -8.87
N ILE A 21 13.35 -7.55 -9.57
CA ILE A 21 12.50 -8.52 -10.30
C ILE A 21 12.65 -8.43 -11.83
N GLY A 22 13.50 -7.54 -12.34
CA GLY A 22 13.78 -7.35 -13.77
C GLY A 22 14.71 -6.16 -14.03
N ASP A 23 15.08 -5.94 -15.29
CA ASP A 23 16.07 -4.92 -15.72
C ASP A 23 15.43 -3.72 -16.44
N ALA A 24 14.18 -3.41 -16.13
CA ALA A 24 13.53 -2.21 -16.64
C ALA A 24 14.35 -0.95 -16.27
N PRO A 25 14.45 0.05 -17.18
CA PRO A 25 15.16 1.28 -16.87
C PRO A 25 14.50 1.99 -15.68
N PRO A 26 15.28 2.67 -14.81
CA PRO A 26 14.73 3.47 -13.72
C PRO A 26 13.73 4.50 -14.26
N LEU A 27 12.59 4.63 -13.59
CA LEU A 27 11.59 5.65 -13.92
C LEU A 27 11.87 6.92 -13.08
N PRO A 28 12.34 8.03 -13.67
CA PRO A 28 12.53 9.27 -12.94
C PRO A 28 11.17 9.84 -12.51
N LEU A 29 11.09 10.32 -11.28
CA LEU A 29 9.91 11.04 -10.80
C LEU A 29 10.01 12.49 -11.25
N PRO A 30 9.03 13.02 -12.02
CA PRO A 30 9.05 14.41 -12.42
C PRO A 30 8.86 15.31 -11.17
N PRO A 31 9.45 16.52 -11.16
CA PRO A 31 9.15 17.49 -10.13
C PRO A 31 7.65 17.80 -10.16
N SER A 32 7.01 17.78 -9.00
CA SER A 32 5.59 18.10 -8.91
C SER A 32 5.23 18.63 -7.53
N PHE A 33 4.08 19.32 -7.46
CA PHE A 33 3.53 19.82 -6.21
C PHE A 33 3.04 18.72 -5.28
N ARG A 34 2.74 17.52 -5.80
CA ARG A 34 2.29 16.37 -5.03
C ARG A 34 3.29 15.22 -5.19
N PRO A 35 4.00 14.78 -4.15
CA PRO A 35 5.23 14.00 -4.31
C PRO A 35 5.07 12.64 -5.02
N LEU A 36 3.84 12.11 -5.15
CA LEU A 36 3.55 10.87 -5.88
C LEU A 36 2.75 11.08 -7.17
N GLN A 37 2.67 12.31 -7.69
CA GLN A 37 2.02 12.57 -8.97
C GLN A 37 2.64 11.74 -10.09
N GLY A 38 1.80 11.06 -10.88
CA GLY A 38 2.22 10.17 -11.96
C GLY A 38 2.57 8.75 -11.52
N ILE A 39 2.58 8.46 -10.22
CA ILE A 39 2.75 7.11 -9.69
C ILE A 39 1.42 6.36 -9.71
N ARG A 40 1.47 5.10 -10.15
CA ARG A 40 0.35 4.15 -10.08
C ARG A 40 0.68 3.10 -9.03
N ALA A 41 -0.24 2.86 -8.10
CA ALA A 41 -0.08 1.87 -7.04
C ALA A 41 -1.24 0.88 -7.03
N LEU A 42 -0.91 -0.39 -6.86
CA LEU A 42 -1.89 -1.46 -6.68
C LEU A 42 -2.02 -1.78 -5.18
N ASP A 43 -3.19 -1.52 -4.61
CA ASP A 43 -3.51 -1.82 -3.22
C ASP A 43 -4.19 -3.20 -3.13
N LEU A 44 -3.40 -4.21 -2.74
CA LEU A 44 -3.84 -5.59 -2.51
C LEU A 44 -4.05 -5.89 -1.02
N THR A 45 -4.12 -4.85 -0.19
CA THR A 45 -4.14 -4.98 1.26
C THR A 45 -5.56 -4.98 1.80
N ARG A 46 -5.71 -5.34 3.07
CA ARG A 46 -7.02 -5.40 3.76
C ARG A 46 -6.94 -4.77 5.14
N ILE A 47 -8.11 -4.46 5.67
CA ILE A 47 -8.33 -4.02 7.05
C ILE A 47 -7.80 -2.60 7.31
N ILE A 48 -6.65 -2.43 7.97
CA ILE A 48 -6.23 -1.10 8.49
C ILE A 48 -4.90 -0.66 7.91
N ALA A 49 -3.78 -1.30 8.30
CA ALA A 49 -2.45 -0.76 8.03
C ALA A 49 -2.17 -0.53 6.54
N GLY A 50 -2.46 -1.54 5.72
CA GLY A 50 -2.30 -1.43 4.28
C GLY A 50 -3.26 -0.43 3.63
N PRO A 51 -4.58 -0.47 3.90
CA PRO A 51 -5.51 0.49 3.32
C PRO A 51 -5.23 1.94 3.73
N VAL A 52 -4.74 2.18 4.95
CA VAL A 52 -4.26 3.49 5.42
C VAL A 52 -3.04 3.93 4.64
N ALA A 53 -2.07 3.04 4.38
CA ALA A 53 -0.94 3.34 3.52
C ALA A 53 -1.39 3.71 2.10
N GLY A 54 -2.31 2.93 1.50
CA GLY A 54 -2.90 3.25 0.20
C GLY A 54 -3.58 4.62 0.16
N ARG A 55 -4.32 4.98 1.22
CA ARG A 55 -4.94 6.31 1.36
C ARG A 55 -3.88 7.41 1.40
N ALA A 56 -2.79 7.19 2.14
CA ALA A 56 -1.69 8.15 2.20
C ALA A 56 -1.05 8.34 0.81
N LEU A 57 -0.84 7.26 0.05
CA LEU A 57 -0.32 7.36 -1.33
C LEU A 57 -1.24 8.22 -2.21
N ALA A 58 -2.55 7.96 -2.16
CA ALA A 58 -3.54 8.73 -2.92
C ALA A 58 -3.56 10.21 -2.52
N ALA A 59 -3.48 10.52 -1.22
CA ALA A 59 -3.42 11.88 -0.71
C ALA A 59 -2.20 12.66 -1.23
N HIS A 60 -1.09 11.97 -1.50
CA HIS A 60 0.14 12.54 -2.04
C HIS A 60 0.20 12.51 -3.58
N GLY A 61 -0.91 12.17 -4.26
CA GLY A 61 -1.06 12.30 -5.71
C GLY A 61 -0.91 11.03 -6.54
N ALA A 62 -0.76 9.86 -5.91
CA ALA A 62 -0.74 8.59 -6.64
C ALA A 62 -2.13 8.21 -7.18
N ASP A 63 -2.20 7.57 -8.34
CA ASP A 63 -3.38 6.82 -8.79
C ASP A 63 -3.35 5.44 -8.14
N VAL A 64 -4.22 5.24 -7.15
CA VAL A 64 -4.25 4.01 -6.35
C VAL A 64 -5.48 3.19 -6.74
N LEU A 65 -5.24 1.96 -7.23
CA LEU A 65 -6.28 0.98 -7.52
C LEU A 65 -6.31 -0.09 -6.43
N ARG A 66 -7.40 -0.15 -5.67
CA ARG A 66 -7.67 -1.22 -4.71
C ARG A 66 -8.36 -2.40 -5.39
N ILE A 67 -7.80 -3.60 -5.23
CA ILE A 67 -8.40 -4.84 -5.71
C ILE A 67 -9.03 -5.58 -4.54
N THR A 68 -10.30 -5.96 -4.67
CA THR A 68 -11.02 -6.72 -3.65
C THR A 68 -11.45 -8.09 -4.17
N SER A 69 -11.60 -9.06 -3.26
CA SER A 69 -12.08 -10.41 -3.57
C SER A 69 -13.57 -10.54 -3.20
N PRO A 70 -14.39 -11.24 -4.00
CA PRO A 70 -15.81 -11.42 -3.68
C PRO A 70 -16.00 -12.40 -2.51
N ASN A 71 -14.99 -13.22 -2.22
CA ASN A 71 -15.03 -14.26 -1.20
C ASN A 71 -14.56 -13.76 0.17
N LEU A 72 -14.30 -12.45 0.31
CA LEU A 72 -13.70 -11.87 1.51
C LEU A 72 -14.62 -10.80 2.08
N PRO A 73 -14.89 -10.82 3.41
CA PRO A 73 -15.78 -9.85 4.02
C PRO A 73 -15.19 -8.44 3.97
N THR A 74 -16.08 -7.47 3.81
CA THR A 74 -15.80 -6.04 3.86
C THR A 74 -16.28 -5.46 5.20
N ILE A 75 -15.51 -4.52 5.75
CA ILE A 75 -15.89 -3.77 6.95
C ILE A 75 -16.21 -2.34 6.50
N ALA A 76 -17.50 -2.05 6.32
CA ALA A 76 -17.95 -0.81 5.68
C ALA A 76 -17.33 0.46 6.29
N THR A 77 -17.23 0.54 7.62
CA THR A 77 -16.64 1.70 8.31
C THR A 77 -15.16 1.92 7.96
N LEU A 78 -14.38 0.85 7.87
CA LEU A 78 -12.96 0.93 7.49
C LEU A 78 -12.81 1.26 6.01
N ASP A 79 -13.70 0.73 5.18
CA ASP A 79 -13.70 1.03 3.75
C ASP A 79 -14.03 2.49 3.46
N ILE A 80 -14.96 3.07 4.21
CA ILE A 80 -15.30 4.50 4.12
C ILE A 80 -14.10 5.36 4.55
N ASP A 81 -13.47 5.05 5.69
CA ASP A 81 -12.35 5.83 6.22
C ASP A 81 -11.08 5.72 5.35
N THR A 82 -10.72 4.48 4.99
CA THR A 82 -9.44 4.18 4.34
C THR A 82 -9.54 4.14 2.82
N GLY A 83 -10.75 4.13 2.23
CA GLY A 83 -10.97 4.06 0.79
C GLY A 83 -10.81 5.40 0.06
N ARG A 84 -10.83 6.53 0.77
CA ARG A 84 -10.83 7.87 0.16
C ARG A 84 -9.63 8.07 -0.78
N GLY A 85 -9.91 8.59 -1.97
CA GLY A 85 -8.90 8.88 -3.00
C GLY A 85 -8.44 7.65 -3.80
N LYS A 86 -8.87 6.45 -3.42
CA LYS A 86 -8.57 5.21 -4.16
C LYS A 86 -9.69 4.86 -5.12
N ARG A 87 -9.33 4.29 -6.25
CA ARG A 87 -10.24 3.62 -7.18
C ARG A 87 -10.44 2.19 -6.70
N ASN A 88 -11.61 1.61 -6.94
CA ASN A 88 -11.90 0.23 -6.57
C ASN A 88 -12.17 -0.59 -7.82
N ALA A 89 -11.49 -1.74 -7.94
CA ALA A 89 -11.89 -2.81 -8.83
C ALA A 89 -12.21 -4.02 -7.96
N GLY A 90 -13.49 -4.28 -7.83
CA GLY A 90 -14.04 -5.44 -7.16
C GLY A 90 -15.19 -5.96 -7.99
N TRP A 91 -15.55 -7.21 -7.75
CA TRP A 91 -16.71 -7.82 -8.40
C TRP A 91 -17.97 -7.20 -7.76
N THR A 92 -18.89 -6.72 -8.61
CA THR A 92 -20.24 -6.29 -8.22
C THR A 92 -21.15 -7.47 -8.03
#